data_AF-A0A3P7N7P4-F1
#
_entry.id   AF-A0A3P7N7P4-F1
#
_cell.length_a   1.000
_cell.length_b   1.000
_cell.length_c   1.000
_cell.angle_alpha   90.00
_cell.angle_beta   90.00
_cell.angle_gamma   90.00
#
_symmetry.space_group_name_H-M   'P 1'
#
loop_
_entity.id
_entity.type
_entity.pdbx_description
1 polymer ?
#
loop_
_entity_poly.entity_id
_entity_poly.type
_entity_poly.pdbx_seq_one_letter_code
_entity_poly.pdbx_strand_id
1 'polypeptide(L)'
;MKIILFALILCTVSAWVTYLPKDIDNKPPWCEICIDLAKKLKEALNGGEELKEVAHKFCNEKIPLLLIEACHKNVDNYWEKVIESLEVSFEQKNYFISI
;
A
#
# COMPACT_ATOMS: atom_id res chain seq x y z
N MET A 1 20.58 3.23 -28.57
CA MET A 1 20.33 1.83 -28.14
C MET A 1 19.61 1.69 -26.79
N LYS A 2 19.67 2.67 -25.87
CA LYS A 2 18.93 2.63 -24.59
C LYS A 2 17.41 2.86 -24.70
N ILE A 3 16.96 3.67 -25.67
CA ILE A 3 15.54 4.01 -25.89
C ILE A 3 14.69 2.78 -26.21
N ILE A 4 15.21 1.85 -27.02
CA ILE A 4 14.52 0.60 -27.36
C ILE A 4 14.37 -0.29 -26.12
N LEU A 5 15.38 -0.30 -25.23
CA LEU A 5 15.34 -1.05 -23.98
C LEU A 5 14.25 -0.51 -23.03
N PHE A 6 14.15 0.82 -22.90
CA PHE A 6 13.11 1.47 -22.11
C PHE A 6 11.70 1.21 -22.66
N ALA A 7 11.52 1.21 -23.98
CA ALA A 7 10.24 0.91 -24.62
C ALA A 7 9.78 -0.53 -24.34
N LEU A 8 10.70 -1.50 -24.36
CA LEU A 8 10.40 -2.89 -24.02
C LEU A 8 10.05 -3.08 -22.54
N ILE A 9 10.75 -2.37 -21.65
CA ILE A 9 10.45 -2.37 -20.21
C ILE A 9 9.06 -1.76 -19.97
N LEU A 10 8.71 -0.64 -20.61
CA LEU A 10 7.37 -0.04 -20.50
C LEU A 10 6.26 -0.94 -21.05
N CYS A 11 6.47 -1.60 -22.19
CA CYS A 11 5.50 -2.54 -22.77
C CYS A 11 5.28 -3.79 -21.93
N THR A 12 6.34 -4.30 -21.28
CA THR A 12 6.20 -5.41 -20.35
C THR A 12 5.51 -4.94 -19.07
N VAL A 13 5.89 -3.81 -18.48
CA VAL A 13 5.20 -3.30 -17.28
C VAL A 13 3.71 -3.01 -17.55
N SER A 14 3.36 -2.40 -18.68
CA SER A 14 1.96 -2.08 -19.01
C SER A 14 1.11 -3.33 -19.21
N ALA A 15 1.64 -4.38 -19.85
CA ALA A 15 0.96 -5.65 -20.00
C ALA A 15 0.68 -6.33 -18.65
N TRP A 16 1.61 -6.25 -17.69
CA TRP A 16 1.44 -6.82 -16.35
C TRP A 16 0.45 -6.00 -15.51
N VAL A 17 0.47 -4.67 -15.62
CA VAL A 17 -0.51 -3.78 -14.96
C VAL A 17 -1.94 -4.02 -15.47
N THR A 18 -2.11 -4.33 -16.76
CA THR A 18 -3.43 -4.68 -17.33
C THR A 18 -3.91 -6.10 -16.98
N TYR A 19 -3.01 -6.97 -16.52
CA TYR A 19 -3.33 -8.35 -16.13
C TYR A 19 -3.74 -8.48 -14.66
N LEU A 20 -3.73 -7.38 -13.88
CA LEU A 20 -4.40 -7.36 -12.58
C LEU A 20 -5.89 -7.59 -12.83
N PRO A 21 -6.43 -8.72 -12.35
CA PRO A 21 -7.79 -9.07 -12.67
C PRO A 21 -8.71 -8.04 -12.01
N LYS A 22 -9.50 -7.36 -12.84
CA LYS A 22 -10.48 -6.33 -12.45
C LYS A 22 -11.71 -7.04 -11.91
N ASP A 23 -11.53 -7.85 -10.87
CA ASP A 23 -12.59 -8.66 -10.28
C ASP A 23 -13.33 -7.80 -9.25
N ILE A 24 -14.25 -6.97 -9.72
CA ILE A 24 -15.09 -6.12 -8.87
C ILE A 24 -16.12 -6.95 -8.08
N ASP A 25 -16.34 -8.22 -8.45
CA ASP A 25 -17.34 -9.10 -7.81
C ASP A 25 -16.75 -10.11 -6.81
N ASN A 26 -15.42 -10.28 -6.78
CA ASN A 26 -14.71 -11.12 -5.81
C ASN A 26 -13.59 -10.33 -5.16
N LYS A 27 -13.90 -9.16 -4.61
CA LYS A 27 -12.93 -8.39 -3.84
C LYS A 27 -12.41 -9.32 -2.73
N PRO A 28 -11.10 -9.62 -2.66
CA PRO A 28 -10.56 -10.38 -1.55
C PRO A 28 -11.09 -9.80 -0.23
N PRO A 29 -11.48 -10.62 0.76
CA PRO A 29 -12.08 -10.14 2.00
C PRO A 29 -11.18 -9.14 2.76
N TRP A 30 -9.89 -9.12 2.40
CA TRP A 30 -8.86 -8.25 2.94
C TRP A 30 -8.75 -6.90 2.21
N CYS A 31 -9.32 -6.75 1.01
CA CYS A 31 -9.16 -5.52 0.23
C CYS A 31 -9.81 -4.31 0.91
N GLU A 32 -10.94 -4.49 1.59
CA GLU A 32 -11.57 -3.39 2.33
C GLU A 32 -10.71 -2.98 3.52
N ILE A 33 -10.18 -3.95 4.27
CA ILE A 33 -9.24 -3.75 5.37
C ILE A 33 -7.99 -3.00 4.88
N CYS A 34 -7.40 -3.41 3.75
CA CYS A 34 -6.24 -2.73 3.17
C CYS A 34 -6.54 -1.28 2.74
N ILE A 35 -7.69 -1.05 2.11
CA ILE A 35 -8.11 0.30 1.69
C ILE A 35 -8.30 1.20 2.91
N ASP A 36 -8.93 0.69 3.97
CA ASP A 36 -9.17 1.45 5.19
C ASP A 36 -7.86 1.78 5.93
N LEU A 37 -6.92 0.83 6.01
CA LEU A 37 -5.59 1.09 6.57
C LEU A 37 -4.86 2.16 5.76
N ALA A 38 -4.86 2.06 4.42
CA ALA A 38 -4.21 3.03 3.56
C ALA A 38 -4.80 4.45 3.70
N LYS A 39 -6.12 4.56 3.90
CA LYS A 39 -6.78 5.86 4.19
C LYS A 39 -6.30 6.43 5.52
N LYS A 40 -6.33 5.64 6.60
CA LYS A 40 -5.88 6.09 7.93
C LYS A 40 -4.41 6.55 7.92
N LEU A 41 -3.53 5.78 7.26
CA LEU A 41 -2.12 6.15 7.13
C LEU A 41 -1.93 7.45 6.33
N LYS A 42 -2.73 7.67 5.28
CA LYS A 42 -2.71 8.93 4.52
C LYS A 42 -3.19 10.13 5.35
N GLU A 43 -4.24 9.95 6.15
CA GLU A 43 -4.73 10.99 7.06
C GLU A 43 -3.67 11.36 8.10
N ALA A 44 -3.05 10.35 8.72
CA ALA A 44 -1.99 10.51 9.69
C ALA A 44 -0.73 11.19 9.13
N LEU A 45 -0.34 10.85 7.89
CA LEU A 45 0.75 11.51 7.16
C LEU A 45 0.53 13.02 7.03
N ASN A 46 -0.70 13.45 6.79
CA ASN A 46 -1.05 14.87 6.68
C ASN A 46 -1.19 15.56 8.05
N GLY A 47 -1.47 14.79 9.10
CA GLY A 47 -1.66 15.27 10.47
C GLY A 47 -0.41 15.30 11.35
N GLY A 48 0.71 14.69 10.90
CA GLY A 48 1.94 14.57 11.69
C GLY A 48 1.88 13.53 12.80
N GLU A 49 0.91 12.60 12.75
CA GLU A 49 0.79 11.51 13.70
C GLU A 49 1.84 10.41 13.42
N GLU A 50 2.27 9.70 14.47
CA GLU A 50 3.16 8.56 14.30
C GLU A 50 2.43 7.42 13.57
N LEU A 51 2.80 7.20 12.31
CA LEU A 51 2.15 6.21 11.44
C LEU A 51 2.13 4.81 12.03
N LYS A 52 3.15 4.46 12.82
CA LYS A 52 3.24 3.15 13.47
C LYS A 52 2.11 3.00 14.49
N GLU A 53 1.89 4.01 15.33
CA GLU A 53 0.80 4.04 16.30
C GLU A 53 -0.56 3.90 15.62
N VAL A 54 -0.74 4.54 14.46
CA VAL A 54 -1.97 4.44 13.65
C VAL A 54 -2.19 3.03 13.12
N ALA A 55 -1.12 2.34 12.68
CA ALA A 55 -1.20 0.94 12.28
C ALA A 55 -1.53 0.01 13.46
N HIS A 56 -0.99 0.27 14.66
CA HIS A 56 -1.38 -0.47 15.87
C HIS A 56 -2.84 -0.20 16.26
N LYS A 57 -3.32 1.06 16.21
CA LYS A 57 -4.74 1.39 16.43
C LYS A 57 -5.64 0.66 15.45
N PHE A 58 -5.25 0.61 14.18
CA PHE A 58 -5.97 -0.14 13.15
C PHE A 58 -6.11 -1.63 13.50
N CYS A 59 -5.05 -2.27 14.01
CA CYS A 59 -5.11 -3.66 14.48
C CYS A 59 -6.19 -3.85 15.55
N ASN A 60 -6.32 -2.92 16.50
CA ASN A 60 -7.31 -3.03 17.57
C ASN A 60 -8.75 -2.77 17.11
N GLU A 61 -8.93 -1.86 16.14
CA GLU A 61 -10.26 -1.39 15.73
C GLU A 61 -10.88 -2.21 14.59
N LYS A 62 -10.05 -2.77 13.71
CA LYS A 62 -10.51 -3.32 12.42
C LYS A 62 -10.21 -4.80 12.23
N ILE A 63 -9.37 -5.40 13.09
CA ILE A 63 -9.01 -6.81 13.00
C ILE A 63 -9.77 -7.62 14.06
N PRO A 64 -10.24 -8.84 13.73
CA PRO A 64 -10.88 -9.71 14.71
C PRO A 64 -9.98 -10.01 15.90
N LEU A 65 -10.56 -10.10 17.11
CA LEU A 65 -9.84 -10.31 18.38
C LEU A 65 -8.78 -11.42 18.33
N LEU A 66 -9.09 -12.54 17.66
CA LEU A 66 -8.19 -13.70 17.52
C LEU A 66 -6.91 -13.41 16.73
N LEU A 67 -6.88 -12.33 15.95
CA LEU A 67 -5.77 -11.98 15.04
C LEU A 67 -5.06 -10.69 15.44
N ILE A 68 -5.49 -10.01 16.53
CA ILE A 68 -4.92 -8.73 16.95
C ILE A 68 -3.42 -8.87 17.27
N GLU A 69 -3.03 -9.90 18.01
CA GLU A 69 -1.62 -10.13 18.36
C GLU A 69 -0.76 -10.37 17.11
N ALA A 70 -1.27 -11.18 16.17
CA ALA A 70 -0.59 -11.43 14.90
C ALA A 70 -0.48 -10.15 14.05
N CYS A 71 -1.52 -9.30 14.06
CA CYS A 71 -1.50 -8.01 13.38
C CYS A 71 -0.40 -7.11 13.94
N HIS A 72 -0.35 -6.91 15.27
CA HIS A 72 0.67 -6.10 15.91
C HIS A 72 2.08 -6.63 15.64
N LYS A 73 2.28 -7.94 15.76
CA LYS A 73 3.56 -8.58 15.45
C LYS A 73 4.00 -8.35 14.00
N ASN A 74 3.06 -8.39 13.05
CA ASN A 74 3.35 -8.10 11.65
C ASN A 74 3.66 -6.62 11.42
N VAL A 75 2.94 -5.71 12.08
CA VAL A 75 3.27 -4.28 12.07
C VAL A 75 4.71 -4.11 12.56
N ASP A 76 5.07 -4.66 13.71
CA ASP A 76 6.43 -4.52 14.26
C ASP A 76 7.53 -5.11 13.37
N ASN A 77 7.31 -6.31 12.82
CA ASN A 77 8.31 -7.03 12.04
C ASN A 77 8.53 -6.46 10.64
N TYR A 78 7.50 -5.83 10.06
CA TYR A 78 7.53 -5.38 8.68
C TYR A 78 7.42 -3.86 8.54
N TRP A 79 7.33 -3.12 9.65
CA TRP A 79 7.10 -1.67 9.66
C TRP A 79 8.04 -0.90 8.74
N GLU A 80 9.34 -1.16 8.87
CA GLU A 80 10.38 -0.47 8.10
C GLU A 80 10.19 -0.68 6.60
N LYS A 81 9.87 -1.91 6.19
CA LYS A 81 9.60 -2.25 4.77
C LYS A 81 8.31 -1.61 4.26
N VAL A 82 7.30 -1.50 5.13
CA VAL A 82 6.03 -0.84 4.79
C VAL A 82 6.27 0.65 4.57
N ILE A 83 7.00 1.33 5.44
CA ILE A 83 7.31 2.75 5.30
C ILE A 83 8.17 3.03 4.06
N GLU A 84 9.23 2.24 3.83
CA GLU A 84 10.06 2.36 2.63
C GLU A 84 9.22 2.23 1.35
N SER A 85 8.28 1.27 1.33
CA SER A 85 7.36 1.09 0.19
C SER A 85 6.35 2.23 0.06
N LEU A 86 5.91 2.82 1.17
CA LEU A 86 4.97 3.95 1.19
C LEU A 86 5.63 5.24 0.72
N GLU A 87 6.86 5.54 1.15
CA GLU A 87 7.64 6.69 0.69
C GLU A 87 7.81 6.67 -0.83
N VAL A 88 8.21 5.53 -1.39
CA VAL A 88 8.32 5.33 -2.85
C VAL A 88 6.97 5.51 -3.55
N SER A 89 5.87 5.02 -2.95
CA SER A 89 4.53 5.09 -3.55
C SER A 89 3.92 6.51 -3.49
N PHE A 90 4.22 7.29 -2.45
CA PHE A 90 3.78 8.68 -2.34
C PHE A 90 4.64 9.63 -3.20
N GLU A 91 5.94 9.38 -3.34
CA GLU A 91 6.79 10.11 -4.29
C GLU A 91 6.33 9.91 -5.75
N GLN A 92 5.89 8.71 -6.11
CA GLN A 92 5.36 8.45 -7.45
C GLN A 92 4.07 9.22 -7.77
N LYS A 93 3.25 9.59 -6.77
CA LYS A 93 2.10 10.48 -7.00
C LYS A 93 2.51 11.91 -7.33
N ASN A 94 3.62 12.41 -6.78
CA ASN A 94 4.16 13.71 -7.18
C ASN A 94 4.77 13.69 -8.59
N TYR A 95 5.29 12.53 -9.03
CA TYR A 95 5.78 12.36 -10.41
C TYR A 95 4.63 12.25 -11.44
N PHE A 96 3.52 11.59 -11.10
CA PHE A 96 2.37 11.44 -12.01
C PHE A 96 1.54 12.72 -12.20
N ILE A 97 1.61 13.69 -11.27
CA ILE A 97 0.90 14.98 -11.39
C ILE A 97 1.73 16.01 -12.20
N SER A 98 2.98 15.69 -12.54
CA SER A 98 3.89 16.59 -13.28
C SER A 98 4.09 16.21 -14.76
N ILE A 99 3.25 15.31 -15.31
CA ILE A 99 3.21 14.96 -16.74
C ILE A 99 1.85 15.36 -17.32
#